data_AF-A0A3N2MH41-F1
#
_entry.id   AF-A0A3N2MH41-F1
#
_cell.length_a   1.000
_cell.length_b   1.000
_cell.length_c   1.000
_cell.angle_alpha   90.00
_cell.angle_beta   90.00
_cell.angle_gamma   90.00
#
_symmetry.space_group_name_H-M   'P 1'
#
loop_
_entity.id
_entity.type
_entity.pdbx_description
1 polymer ?
#
loop_
_entity_poly.entity_id
_entity_poly.type
_entity_poly.pdbx_seq_one_letter_code
_entity_poly.pdbx_strand_id
1 'polypeptide(L)'
;MALKKDGERVKVKKYPIDRHNFQIDTAIEQCEDEYSDVCDIYNTIACCLSDRSFDYCLAHEYTDTYIKDINPIKFDPQKYKENNCKIFNLRVNNKIKRLPKYQRYDIDKIKEIEEEVNRLFYSTDIKPDKQEFLKRVLPYIYASDYYDALNYYNIEKDCIAYSSEKHGDNRSTHKIGYHTEYKVNDDIYITIKTNFCYGNSTYFCVIVSYKGIEILPYSIWVNYYYAGYSLLLKNTRSFLRTRNSWHHCMDFLANFINSAIDNPESFIHNEVMQEVNGLLLGLEKIFNLNETNFEDKIIIQKHSEDNRYIGIIGVRHANESDEEEYRIAPKEISMIYRMEKISGALRFLDNLRKFNDIYNDITDAINRIIDMNQKIYPEIESAIPPVENEIKELNIELSPLNRRLNNCETSYKKLQAKLDKNIQNITDNDRIKAITEFFDFSR
;
A
#
# COMPACT_ATOMS: atom_id res chain seq x y z
N MET A 1 -8.75 15.12 -13.23
CA MET A 1 -7.76 16.12 -13.71
C MET A 1 -7.02 15.53 -14.89
N ALA A 2 -6.56 16.33 -15.85
CA ALA A 2 -5.74 15.83 -16.93
C ALA A 2 -4.71 16.85 -17.39
N LEU A 3 -3.59 16.35 -17.90
CA LEU A 3 -2.56 17.13 -18.58
C LEU A 3 -2.93 17.23 -20.06
N LYS A 4 -3.14 18.45 -20.56
CA LYS A 4 -3.53 18.71 -21.95
C LYS A 4 -2.52 19.61 -22.63
N LYS A 5 -2.29 19.40 -23.94
CA LYS A 5 -1.48 20.30 -24.77
C LYS A 5 -2.09 21.70 -24.84
N ASP A 6 -1.22 22.70 -24.85
CA ASP A 6 -1.54 24.12 -25.04
C ASP A 6 -0.46 24.74 -25.92
N GLY A 7 -0.62 24.60 -27.24
CA GLY A 7 0.48 24.78 -28.18
C GLY A 7 1.56 23.71 -27.99
N GLU A 8 2.82 24.14 -27.85
CA GLU A 8 3.94 23.25 -27.52
C GLU A 8 4.00 22.89 -26.03
N ARG A 9 3.38 23.71 -25.19
CA ARG A 9 3.35 23.55 -23.72
C ARG A 9 2.27 22.57 -23.28
N VAL A 10 2.27 22.31 -21.98
CA VAL A 10 1.22 21.52 -21.31
C VAL A 10 0.59 22.32 -20.18
N LYS A 11 -0.70 22.08 -19.93
CA LYS A 11 -1.43 22.65 -18.78
C LYS A 11 -2.30 21.61 -18.10
N VAL A 12 -2.50 21.81 -16.80
CA VAL A 12 -3.45 21.02 -16.02
C VAL A 12 -4.86 21.54 -16.26
N LYS A 13 -5.75 20.66 -16.72
CA LYS A 13 -7.18 20.94 -16.88
C LYS A 13 -8.00 20.11 -15.91
N LYS A 14 -8.98 20.76 -15.27
CA LYS A 14 -9.99 20.10 -14.44
C LYS A 14 -11.24 19.88 -15.27
N TYR A 15 -11.80 18.68 -15.15
CA TYR A 15 -13.07 18.30 -15.79
C TYR A 15 -14.04 17.95 -14.66
N PRO A 16 -15.25 18.51 -14.66
CA PRO A 16 -16.25 18.15 -13.67
C PRO A 16 -16.74 16.73 -13.94
N ILE A 17 -17.18 16.05 -12.89
CA ILE A 17 -17.89 14.79 -12.99
C ILE A 17 -19.34 15.12 -12.66
N ASP A 18 -20.22 14.96 -13.64
CA ASP A 18 -21.66 15.17 -13.46
C ASP A 18 -22.21 14.00 -12.66
N ARG A 19 -22.28 14.17 -11.35
CA ARG A 19 -22.75 13.14 -10.44
C ARG A 19 -24.27 13.09 -10.41
N HIS A 20 -24.81 11.89 -10.27
CA HIS A 20 -26.24 11.65 -10.00
C HIS A 20 -26.60 12.00 -8.54
N ASN A 21 -26.21 13.18 -8.05
CA ASN A 21 -26.34 13.58 -6.64
C ASN A 21 -27.79 13.51 -6.15
N PHE A 22 -28.76 13.96 -6.95
CA PHE A 22 -30.16 13.92 -6.57
C PHE A 22 -30.64 12.49 -6.26
N GLN A 23 -30.32 11.53 -7.15
CA GLN A 23 -30.66 10.13 -6.97
C GLN A 23 -29.91 9.51 -5.78
N ILE A 24 -28.63 9.84 -5.61
CA ILE A 24 -27.79 9.36 -4.50
C ILE A 24 -28.36 9.86 -3.15
N ASP A 25 -28.62 11.15 -3.03
CA ASP A 25 -29.11 11.77 -1.78
C ASP A 25 -30.50 11.21 -1.43
N THR A 26 -31.39 11.09 -2.42
CA THR A 26 -32.73 10.49 -2.21
C THR A 26 -32.62 9.02 -1.78
N ALA A 27 -31.71 8.24 -2.36
CA ALA A 27 -31.48 6.85 -1.97
C ALA A 27 -30.92 6.72 -0.56
N ILE A 28 -30.06 7.65 -0.12
CA ILE A 28 -29.55 7.71 1.25
C ILE A 28 -30.69 8.05 2.24
N GLU A 29 -31.55 9.01 1.89
CA GLU A 29 -32.72 9.35 2.72
C GLU A 29 -33.68 8.16 2.86
N GLN A 30 -33.99 7.46 1.76
CA GLN A 30 -34.80 6.22 1.77
C GLN A 30 -34.14 5.09 2.58
N CYS A 31 -32.81 5.07 2.70
CA CYS A 31 -32.15 4.08 3.55
C CYS A 31 -32.51 4.27 5.05
N GLU A 32 -32.75 5.51 5.49
CA GLU A 32 -33.11 5.81 6.89
C GLU A 32 -34.61 5.86 7.16
N ASP A 33 -35.43 6.07 6.13
CA ASP A 33 -36.89 6.16 6.24
C ASP A 33 -37.56 4.81 6.55
N GLU A 34 -38.46 4.76 7.55
CA GLU A 34 -39.12 3.52 7.98
C GLU A 34 -40.21 3.03 7.02
N TYR A 35 -40.67 3.89 6.10
CA TYR A 35 -41.74 3.59 5.16
C TYR A 35 -41.26 3.13 3.78
N SER A 36 -39.95 3.04 3.59
CA SER A 36 -39.33 2.61 2.33
C SER A 36 -38.54 1.31 2.49
N ASP A 37 -38.48 0.58 1.38
CA ASP A 37 -37.73 -0.66 1.23
C ASP A 37 -36.66 -0.58 0.12
N VAL A 38 -36.00 -1.71 -0.15
CA VAL A 38 -34.96 -1.77 -1.20
C VAL A 38 -35.51 -1.51 -2.61
N CYS A 39 -36.79 -1.82 -2.87
CA CYS A 39 -37.41 -1.54 -4.16
C CYS A 39 -37.55 -0.04 -4.40
N ASP A 40 -37.88 0.73 -3.37
CA ASP A 40 -37.97 2.19 -3.46
C ASP A 40 -36.60 2.80 -3.80
N ILE A 41 -35.55 2.35 -3.09
CA ILE A 41 -34.17 2.73 -3.39
C ILE A 41 -33.83 2.37 -4.84
N TYR A 42 -34.05 1.11 -5.24
CA TYR A 42 -33.75 0.63 -6.59
C TYR A 42 -34.44 1.47 -7.67
N ASN A 43 -35.72 1.80 -7.49
CA ASN A 43 -36.47 2.60 -8.44
C ASN A 43 -35.89 4.02 -8.58
N THR A 44 -35.45 4.64 -7.48
CA THR A 44 -34.80 5.95 -7.47
C THR A 44 -33.52 5.96 -8.31
N ILE A 45 -32.71 4.90 -8.21
CA ILE A 45 -31.39 4.83 -8.83
C ILE A 45 -31.35 4.03 -10.14
N ALA A 46 -32.46 3.45 -10.59
CA ALA A 46 -32.51 2.55 -11.74
C ALA A 46 -31.93 3.18 -13.02
N CYS A 47 -32.12 4.50 -13.21
CA CYS A 47 -31.57 5.22 -14.36
C CYS A 47 -30.04 5.35 -14.34
N CYS A 48 -29.40 5.14 -13.19
CA CYS A 48 -27.94 5.20 -13.02
C CYS A 48 -27.28 3.82 -13.26
N LEU A 49 -28.07 2.77 -13.45
CA LEU A 49 -27.58 1.39 -13.58
C LEU A 49 -27.43 0.97 -15.04
N SER A 50 -26.43 0.12 -15.31
CA SER A 50 -26.18 -0.44 -16.64
C SER A 50 -25.58 -1.84 -16.54
N ASP A 51 -25.36 -2.50 -17.69
CA ASP A 51 -24.69 -3.80 -17.77
C ASP A 51 -23.15 -3.71 -17.76
N ARG A 52 -22.59 -2.52 -17.52
CA ARG A 52 -21.14 -2.28 -17.49
C ARG A 52 -20.49 -2.73 -16.19
N SER A 53 -19.26 -3.23 -16.29
CA SER A 53 -18.36 -3.49 -15.16
C SER A 53 -17.21 -2.48 -15.15
N PHE A 54 -16.68 -2.19 -13.96
CA PHE A 54 -15.64 -1.17 -13.80
C PHE A 54 -14.47 -1.68 -12.94
N ASP A 55 -13.25 -1.26 -13.32
CA ASP A 55 -11.99 -1.56 -12.63
C ASP A 55 -11.51 -0.36 -11.78
N TYR A 56 -12.44 0.38 -11.15
CA TYR A 56 -12.13 1.59 -10.38
C TYR A 56 -12.17 1.40 -8.86
N CYS A 57 -11.37 2.17 -8.13
CA CYS A 57 -11.27 2.17 -6.67
C CYS A 57 -11.95 3.35 -5.97
N LEU A 58 -12.89 4.07 -6.63
CA LEU A 58 -13.52 5.31 -6.11
C LEU A 58 -14.16 5.20 -4.71
N ALA A 59 -14.61 4.02 -4.30
CA ALA A 59 -15.19 3.75 -2.99
C ALA A 59 -14.17 3.25 -1.94
N HIS A 60 -12.89 3.20 -2.30
CA HIS A 60 -11.80 2.64 -1.53
C HIS A 60 -10.68 3.66 -1.36
N GLU A 61 -9.91 3.53 -0.28
CA GLU A 61 -8.63 4.22 -0.23
C GLU A 61 -7.64 3.52 -1.15
N TYR A 62 -6.70 4.27 -1.74
CA TYR A 62 -5.72 3.67 -2.64
C TYR A 62 -4.86 2.61 -1.93
N THR A 63 -4.71 2.69 -0.61
CA THR A 63 -3.95 1.73 0.21
C THR A 63 -4.78 0.54 0.70
N ASP A 64 -6.04 0.39 0.30
CA ASP A 64 -6.84 -0.78 0.65
C ASP A 64 -6.21 -2.06 0.08
N THR A 65 -6.60 -3.22 0.61
CA THR A 65 -6.19 -4.52 0.05
C THR A 65 -6.85 -4.75 -1.32
N TYR A 66 -6.40 -5.80 -2.03
CA TYR A 66 -6.90 -6.11 -3.37
C TYR A 66 -8.43 -6.15 -3.42
N ILE A 67 -8.99 -5.29 -4.26
CA ILE A 67 -10.43 -5.19 -4.52
C ILE A 67 -10.78 -5.92 -5.81
N LYS A 68 -12.04 -6.35 -5.91
CA LYS A 68 -12.58 -6.95 -7.14
C LYS A 68 -13.20 -5.86 -8.00
N ASP A 69 -13.31 -6.13 -9.30
CA ASP A 69 -14.06 -5.29 -10.22
C ASP A 69 -15.50 -5.09 -9.74
N ILE A 70 -16.00 -3.88 -9.97
CA ILE A 70 -17.36 -3.49 -9.67
C ILE A 70 -18.25 -4.04 -10.78
N ASN A 71 -19.10 -5.00 -10.41
CA ASN A 71 -19.98 -5.68 -11.35
C ASN A 71 -21.35 -4.97 -11.46
N PRO A 72 -22.06 -5.15 -12.58
CA PRO A 72 -23.45 -4.70 -12.73
C PRO A 72 -24.34 -5.08 -11.54
N ILE A 73 -25.15 -4.13 -11.10
CA ILE A 73 -26.12 -4.36 -10.03
C ILE A 73 -27.32 -5.11 -10.58
N LYS A 74 -27.45 -6.37 -10.18
CA LYS A 74 -28.62 -7.20 -10.47
C LYS A 74 -29.54 -7.22 -9.25
N PHE A 75 -30.78 -6.77 -9.43
CA PHE A 75 -31.82 -6.77 -8.43
C PHE A 75 -33.15 -7.18 -9.06
N ASP A 76 -33.91 -8.02 -8.36
CA ASP A 76 -35.23 -8.49 -8.79
C ASP A 76 -36.25 -8.05 -7.72
N PRO A 77 -36.98 -6.94 -7.98
CA PRO A 77 -37.96 -6.39 -7.03
C PRO A 77 -39.06 -7.39 -6.67
N GLN A 78 -39.51 -8.21 -7.62
CA GLN A 78 -40.59 -9.17 -7.38
C GLN A 78 -40.11 -10.25 -6.42
N LYS A 79 -38.94 -10.85 -6.70
CA LYS A 79 -38.37 -11.88 -5.85
C LYS A 79 -38.06 -11.37 -4.44
N TYR A 80 -37.60 -10.12 -4.32
CA TYR A 80 -37.37 -9.47 -3.04
C TYR A 80 -38.67 -9.39 -2.21
N LYS A 81 -39.74 -8.83 -2.80
CA LYS A 81 -41.05 -8.71 -2.12
C LYS A 81 -41.63 -10.07 -1.74
N GLU A 82 -41.56 -11.06 -2.62
CA GLU A 82 -42.02 -12.42 -2.34
C GLU A 82 -41.30 -13.06 -1.14
N ASN A 83 -39.97 -12.87 -1.05
CA ASN A 83 -39.18 -13.38 0.07
C ASN A 83 -39.55 -12.70 1.38
N ASN A 84 -39.68 -11.37 1.38
CA ASN A 84 -40.06 -10.61 2.57
C ASN A 84 -41.46 -11.00 3.07
N CYS A 85 -42.43 -11.11 2.17
CA CYS A 85 -43.78 -11.57 2.53
C CYS A 85 -43.74 -12.98 3.15
N LYS A 86 -42.94 -13.90 2.62
CA LYS A 86 -42.79 -15.26 3.18
C LYS A 86 -42.22 -15.23 4.59
N ILE A 87 -41.14 -14.47 4.82
CA ILE A 87 -40.50 -14.36 6.14
C ILE A 87 -41.43 -13.70 7.15
N PHE A 88 -42.06 -12.59 6.77
CA PHE A 88 -43.03 -11.88 7.60
C PHE A 88 -44.18 -12.79 8.02
N ASN A 89 -44.85 -13.44 7.06
CA ASN A 89 -45.96 -14.35 7.33
C ASN A 89 -45.54 -15.54 8.19
N LEU A 90 -44.33 -16.07 8.03
CA LEU A 90 -43.80 -17.13 8.88
C LEU A 90 -43.65 -16.67 10.34
N ARG A 91 -43.14 -15.45 10.58
CA ARG A 91 -42.98 -14.89 11.93
C ARG A 91 -44.33 -14.62 12.60
N VAL A 92 -45.28 -14.03 11.87
CA VAL A 92 -46.66 -13.82 12.34
C VAL A 92 -47.31 -15.16 12.71
N ASN A 93 -47.28 -16.14 11.80
CA ASN A 93 -47.85 -17.46 12.04
C ASN A 93 -47.21 -18.18 13.24
N ASN A 94 -45.90 -18.04 13.43
CA ASN A 94 -45.21 -18.63 14.58
C ASN A 94 -45.63 -18.00 15.91
N LYS A 95 -45.88 -16.68 15.94
CA LYS A 95 -46.44 -16.01 17.13
C LYS A 95 -47.89 -16.41 17.38
N ILE A 96 -48.74 -16.44 16.35
CA ILE A 96 -50.14 -16.90 16.47
C ILE A 96 -50.20 -18.33 17.01
N LYS A 97 -49.34 -19.24 16.54
CA LYS A 97 -49.27 -20.63 17.04
C LYS A 97 -48.95 -20.74 18.52
N ARG A 98 -48.27 -19.74 19.11
CA ARG A 98 -47.96 -19.70 20.56
C ARG A 98 -49.12 -19.19 21.40
N LEU A 99 -50.15 -18.59 20.81
CA LEU A 99 -51.34 -18.16 21.53
C LEU A 99 -52.19 -19.35 22.00
N PRO A 100 -52.95 -19.19 23.10
CA PRO A 100 -54.05 -20.07 23.46
C PRO A 100 -55.03 -20.25 22.29
N LYS A 101 -55.59 -21.47 22.11
CA LYS A 101 -56.43 -21.81 20.93
C LYS A 101 -57.57 -20.81 20.68
N TYR A 102 -58.21 -20.28 21.72
CA TYR A 102 -59.33 -19.35 21.60
C TYR A 102 -58.93 -17.95 21.10
N GLN A 103 -57.65 -17.57 21.23
CA GLN A 103 -57.13 -16.27 20.76
C GLN A 103 -56.51 -16.35 19.35
N ARG A 104 -56.38 -17.55 18.76
CA ARG A 104 -55.72 -17.73 17.45
C ARG A 104 -56.51 -17.19 16.25
N TYR A 105 -57.79 -16.93 16.46
CA TYR A 105 -58.70 -16.40 15.44
C TYR A 105 -59.25 -15.01 15.84
N ASP A 106 -58.72 -14.44 16.92
CA ASP A 106 -59.06 -13.09 17.37
C ASP A 106 -58.38 -12.07 16.46
N ILE A 107 -59.19 -11.31 15.73
CA ILE A 107 -58.73 -10.36 14.71
C ILE A 107 -57.86 -9.26 15.36
N ASP A 108 -58.24 -8.75 16.53
CA ASP A 108 -57.52 -7.66 17.18
C ASP A 108 -56.17 -8.15 17.70
N LYS A 109 -56.13 -9.38 18.23
CA LYS A 109 -54.87 -9.99 18.67
C LYS A 109 -53.92 -10.30 17.50
N ILE A 110 -54.46 -10.71 16.35
CA ILE A 110 -53.67 -10.95 15.14
C ILE A 110 -53.06 -9.62 14.66
N LYS A 111 -53.84 -8.53 14.60
CA LYS A 111 -53.33 -7.20 14.21
C LYS A 111 -52.22 -6.70 15.14
N GLU A 112 -52.40 -6.86 16.45
CA GLU A 112 -51.36 -6.50 17.43
C GLU A 112 -50.05 -7.26 17.17
N ILE A 113 -50.15 -8.55 16.86
CA ILE A 113 -49.00 -9.38 16.48
C ILE A 113 -48.38 -8.91 15.17
N GLU A 114 -49.18 -8.59 14.16
CA GLU A 114 -48.70 -8.08 12.87
C GLU A 114 -47.93 -6.77 13.05
N GLU A 115 -48.45 -5.82 13.85
CA GLU A 115 -47.77 -4.56 14.16
C GLU A 115 -46.46 -4.78 14.93
N GLU A 116 -46.46 -5.69 15.92
CA GLU A 116 -45.25 -6.06 16.65
C GLU A 116 -44.19 -6.68 15.72
N VAL A 117 -44.60 -7.63 14.88
CA VAL A 117 -43.72 -8.27 13.90
C VAL A 117 -43.22 -7.24 12.89
N ASN A 118 -44.06 -6.32 12.41
CA ASN A 118 -43.67 -5.31 11.45
C ASN A 118 -42.55 -4.40 11.98
N ARG A 119 -42.68 -3.91 13.22
CA ARG A 119 -41.64 -3.10 13.87
C ARG A 119 -40.30 -3.84 13.99
N LEU A 120 -40.35 -5.12 14.38
CA LEU A 120 -39.14 -5.95 14.45
C LEU A 120 -38.58 -6.26 13.07
N PHE A 121 -39.43 -6.57 12.09
CA PHE A 121 -39.06 -6.93 10.72
C PHE A 121 -38.36 -5.77 10.01
N TYR A 122 -38.81 -4.53 10.25
CA TYR A 122 -38.11 -3.36 9.75
C TYR A 122 -36.65 -3.30 10.23
N SER A 123 -36.43 -3.36 11.54
CA SER A 123 -35.09 -3.22 12.13
C SER A 123 -34.18 -4.44 11.89
N THR A 124 -34.75 -5.64 11.75
CA THR A 124 -33.98 -6.89 11.62
C THR A 124 -33.76 -7.36 10.19
N ASP A 125 -34.59 -6.93 9.24
CA ASP A 125 -34.50 -7.37 7.83
C ASP A 125 -34.43 -6.16 6.88
N ILE A 126 -35.43 -5.28 6.89
CA ILE A 126 -35.54 -4.21 5.90
C ILE A 126 -34.38 -3.21 5.99
N LYS A 127 -34.10 -2.67 7.18
CA LYS A 127 -33.02 -1.68 7.34
C LYS A 127 -31.64 -2.26 6.99
N PRO A 128 -31.25 -3.46 7.48
CA PRO A 128 -30.02 -4.12 7.04
C PRO A 128 -29.97 -4.37 5.52
N ASP A 129 -31.07 -4.80 4.90
CA ASP A 129 -31.15 -5.04 3.45
C ASP A 129 -30.92 -3.73 2.67
N LYS A 130 -31.53 -2.62 3.11
CA LYS A 130 -31.30 -1.29 2.51
C LYS A 130 -29.85 -0.86 2.61
N GLN A 131 -29.23 -1.01 3.78
CA GLN A 131 -27.83 -0.66 4.01
C GLN A 131 -26.88 -1.49 3.13
N GLU A 132 -27.10 -2.81 3.05
CA GLU A 132 -26.28 -3.69 2.21
C GLU A 132 -26.48 -3.41 0.71
N PHE A 133 -27.71 -3.13 0.29
CA PHE A 133 -27.99 -2.72 -1.09
C PHE A 133 -27.29 -1.40 -1.45
N LEU A 134 -27.41 -0.39 -0.57
CA LEU A 134 -26.79 0.92 -0.77
C LEU A 134 -25.27 0.83 -0.84
N LYS A 135 -24.66 0.05 0.06
CA LYS A 135 -23.21 -0.22 0.09
C LYS A 135 -22.69 -0.81 -1.22
N ARG A 136 -23.50 -1.61 -1.91
CA ARG A 136 -23.15 -2.21 -3.21
C ARG A 136 -23.34 -1.24 -4.37
N VAL A 137 -24.39 -0.41 -4.33
CA VAL A 137 -24.75 0.41 -5.48
C VAL A 137 -24.06 1.78 -5.55
N LEU A 138 -23.75 2.41 -4.41
CA LEU A 138 -23.05 3.70 -4.43
C LEU A 138 -21.69 3.61 -5.14
N PRO A 139 -20.82 2.61 -4.86
CA PRO A 139 -19.58 2.43 -5.62
C PRO A 139 -19.80 2.28 -7.12
N TYR A 140 -20.88 1.58 -7.52
CA TYR A 140 -21.26 1.40 -8.91
C TYR A 140 -21.61 2.72 -9.60
N ILE A 141 -22.46 3.53 -8.96
CA ILE A 141 -22.88 4.83 -9.50
C ILE A 141 -21.64 5.74 -9.64
N TYR A 142 -20.79 5.82 -8.62
CA TYR A 142 -19.55 6.63 -8.69
C TYR A 142 -18.63 6.19 -9.83
N ALA A 143 -18.47 4.88 -10.03
CA ALA A 143 -17.69 4.33 -11.13
C ALA A 143 -18.29 4.64 -12.50
N SER A 144 -19.62 4.57 -12.63
CA SER A 144 -20.34 4.93 -13.85
C SER A 144 -20.19 6.42 -14.17
N ASP A 145 -20.41 7.30 -13.19
CA ASP A 145 -20.30 8.76 -13.36
C ASP A 145 -18.89 9.15 -13.81
N TYR A 146 -17.86 8.54 -13.21
CA TYR A 146 -16.47 8.74 -13.60
C TYR A 146 -16.19 8.26 -15.03
N TYR A 147 -16.68 7.08 -15.40
CA TYR A 147 -16.54 6.55 -16.77
C TYR A 147 -17.24 7.43 -17.81
N ASP A 148 -18.45 7.88 -17.52
CA ASP A 148 -19.24 8.72 -18.41
C ASP A 148 -18.57 10.09 -18.59
N ALA A 149 -17.99 10.66 -17.52
CA ALA A 149 -17.17 11.87 -17.62
C ALA A 149 -15.92 11.67 -18.49
N LEU A 150 -15.19 10.56 -18.36
CA LEU A 150 -14.03 10.25 -19.22
C LEU A 150 -14.43 10.24 -20.71
N ASN A 151 -15.57 9.63 -21.03
CA ASN A 151 -16.07 9.53 -22.41
C ASN A 151 -16.60 10.86 -22.94
N TYR A 152 -17.44 11.56 -22.17
CA TYR A 152 -18.05 12.81 -22.58
C TYR A 152 -17.00 13.88 -22.94
N TYR A 153 -15.94 13.96 -22.14
CA TYR A 153 -14.82 14.87 -22.39
C TYR A 153 -13.72 14.30 -23.28
N ASN A 154 -13.90 13.07 -23.79
CA ASN A 154 -12.95 12.34 -24.63
C ASN A 154 -11.51 12.32 -24.05
N ILE A 155 -11.39 12.21 -22.71
CA ILE A 155 -10.15 12.49 -21.97
C ILE A 155 -9.00 11.61 -22.45
N GLU A 156 -9.26 10.32 -22.69
CA GLU A 156 -8.24 9.35 -23.10
C GLU A 156 -7.64 9.65 -24.48
N LYS A 157 -8.37 10.35 -25.35
CA LYS A 157 -7.90 10.71 -26.70
C LYS A 157 -7.33 12.13 -26.75
N ASP A 158 -7.91 13.04 -25.98
CA ASP A 158 -7.62 14.48 -26.07
C ASP A 158 -6.52 14.95 -25.10
N CYS A 159 -6.22 14.15 -24.07
CA CYS A 159 -5.26 14.51 -23.03
C CYS A 159 -4.03 13.63 -23.10
N ILE A 160 -2.89 14.16 -22.67
CA ILE A 160 -1.63 13.43 -22.61
C ILE A 160 -1.71 12.38 -21.51
N ALA A 161 -2.08 12.80 -20.29
CA ALA A 161 -2.24 11.91 -19.14
C ALA A 161 -3.36 12.43 -18.25
N TYR A 162 -3.93 11.59 -17.39
CA TYR A 162 -5.03 11.98 -16.51
C TYR A 162 -5.01 11.24 -15.18
N SER A 163 -5.71 11.80 -14.19
CA SER A 163 -5.88 11.19 -12.88
C SER A 163 -6.76 9.95 -13.00
N SER A 164 -6.16 8.78 -12.83
CA SER A 164 -6.84 7.50 -12.97
C SER A 164 -7.27 6.95 -11.61
N GLU A 165 -8.47 6.40 -11.55
CA GLU A 165 -8.99 5.67 -10.38
C GLU A 165 -8.90 4.16 -10.59
N LYS A 166 -8.12 3.67 -11.56
CA LYS A 166 -8.00 2.23 -11.80
C LYS A 166 -7.33 1.52 -10.63
N HIS A 167 -7.90 0.39 -10.20
CA HIS A 167 -7.31 -0.50 -9.20
C HIS A 167 -6.42 -1.55 -9.87
N GLY A 168 -5.52 -2.14 -9.09
CA GLY A 168 -4.55 -3.10 -9.57
C GLY A 168 -3.40 -2.47 -10.36
N ASP A 169 -2.45 -3.32 -10.75
CA ASP A 169 -1.25 -2.88 -11.46
C ASP A 169 -1.61 -2.41 -12.87
N ASN A 170 -1.37 -1.13 -13.14
CA ASN A 170 -1.65 -0.54 -14.44
C ASN A 170 -0.77 -1.13 -15.58
N ARG A 171 0.28 -1.90 -15.25
CA ARG A 171 1.10 -2.68 -16.21
C ARG A 171 0.47 -4.02 -16.59
N SER A 172 -0.38 -4.58 -15.73
CA SER A 172 -0.92 -5.94 -15.84
C SER A 172 -2.24 -6.03 -16.60
N THR A 173 -2.79 -4.89 -17.05
CA THR A 173 -3.98 -4.84 -17.92
C THR A 173 -3.61 -5.22 -19.37
N HIS A 174 -3.14 -6.46 -19.55
CA HIS A 174 -2.72 -7.10 -20.80
C HIS A 174 -3.81 -7.24 -21.89
N LYS A 175 -4.93 -6.53 -21.78
CA LYS A 175 -6.03 -6.63 -22.77
C LYS A 175 -6.01 -5.56 -23.84
N ILE A 176 -5.25 -4.49 -23.72
CA ILE A 176 -5.12 -3.47 -24.77
C ILE A 176 -3.69 -2.91 -24.68
N GLY A 177 -3.02 -2.76 -25.81
CA GLY A 177 -1.66 -2.22 -25.91
C GLY A 177 -1.56 -0.73 -25.51
N TYR A 178 -1.93 -0.40 -24.28
CA TYR A 178 -1.63 0.88 -23.66
C TYR A 178 -0.20 0.82 -23.13
N HIS A 179 0.71 1.34 -23.92
CA HIS A 179 1.92 1.93 -23.37
C HIS A 179 1.46 2.96 -22.32
N THR A 180 1.80 2.74 -21.05
CA THR A 180 1.64 3.75 -19.98
C THR A 180 2.58 4.96 -20.20
N GLU A 181 3.36 4.91 -21.27
CA GLU A 181 4.22 5.96 -21.76
C GLU A 181 3.43 6.90 -22.69
N TYR A 182 3.19 8.11 -22.23
CA TYR A 182 2.53 9.17 -22.96
C TYR A 182 3.59 10.06 -23.62
N LYS A 183 3.58 10.11 -24.95
CA LYS A 183 4.45 11.01 -25.72
C LYS A 183 3.97 12.45 -25.61
N VAL A 184 4.79 13.34 -25.05
CA VAL A 184 4.50 14.77 -25.03
C VAL A 184 4.94 15.41 -26.35
N ASN A 185 6.21 15.23 -26.70
CA ASN A 185 6.84 15.63 -27.96
C ASN A 185 7.93 14.60 -28.34
N ASP A 186 8.81 14.92 -29.30
CA ASP A 186 9.87 13.99 -29.74
C ASP A 186 10.96 13.76 -28.69
N ASP A 187 11.13 14.68 -27.75
CA ASP A 187 12.15 14.61 -26.71
C ASP A 187 11.59 14.13 -25.36
N ILE A 188 10.31 14.33 -25.07
CA ILE A 188 9.73 14.13 -23.73
C ILE A 188 8.64 13.06 -23.75
N TYR A 189 8.83 12.06 -22.90
CA TYR A 189 7.89 10.97 -22.65
C TYR A 189 7.63 10.87 -21.15
N ILE A 190 6.38 10.60 -20.77
CA ILE A 190 5.99 10.44 -19.36
C ILE A 190 5.33 9.10 -19.13
N THR A 191 5.63 8.45 -18.01
CA THR A 191 4.91 7.26 -17.57
C THR A 191 4.39 7.46 -16.17
N ILE A 192 3.09 7.22 -15.95
CA ILE A 192 2.50 7.21 -14.61
C ILE A 192 2.26 5.76 -14.20
N LYS A 193 2.84 5.34 -13.08
CA LYS A 193 2.79 3.97 -12.57
C LYS A 193 2.02 3.94 -11.25
N THR A 194 0.95 3.16 -11.22
CA THR A 194 0.11 2.93 -10.04
C THR A 194 -0.27 1.46 -9.91
N ASN A 195 -0.40 0.97 -8.70
CA ASN A 195 -1.07 -0.29 -8.37
C ASN A 195 -2.05 -0.11 -7.20
N PHE A 196 -3.02 0.78 -7.36
CA PHE A 196 -3.95 1.08 -6.28
C PHE A 196 -4.68 -0.17 -5.79
N CYS A 197 -5.00 -0.18 -4.50
CA CYS A 197 -5.60 -1.29 -3.79
C CYS A 197 -4.69 -2.54 -3.74
N TYR A 198 -3.40 -2.37 -3.44
CA TYR A 198 -2.46 -3.47 -3.18
C TYR A 198 -1.91 -3.47 -1.75
N GLY A 199 -2.65 -2.87 -0.82
CA GLY A 199 -2.27 -2.73 0.58
C GLY A 199 -0.99 -1.92 0.75
N ASN A 200 -0.11 -2.40 1.63
CA ASN A 200 1.21 -1.82 1.90
C ASN A 200 2.16 -1.82 0.68
N SER A 201 1.84 -2.57 -0.37
CA SER A 201 2.63 -2.60 -1.62
C SER A 201 2.12 -1.62 -2.67
N THR A 202 1.16 -0.75 -2.34
CA THR A 202 0.63 0.27 -3.25
C THR A 202 1.64 1.38 -3.51
N TYR A 203 1.94 1.67 -4.77
CA TYR A 203 2.80 2.75 -5.27
C TYR A 203 2.05 3.75 -6.14
N PHE A 204 2.57 4.97 -6.15
CA PHE A 204 2.21 6.04 -7.07
C PHE A 204 3.49 6.78 -7.46
N CYS A 205 3.99 6.52 -8.65
CA CYS A 205 5.20 7.16 -9.16
C CYS A 205 5.07 7.58 -10.62
N VAL A 206 5.94 8.49 -11.02
CA VAL A 206 6.06 8.96 -12.40
C VAL A 206 7.48 8.78 -12.88
N ILE A 207 7.64 8.52 -14.18
CA ILE A 207 8.91 8.51 -14.90
C ILE A 207 8.79 9.57 -15.98
N VAL A 208 9.82 10.39 -16.11
CA VAL A 208 9.99 11.30 -17.24
C VAL A 208 11.26 10.89 -17.96
N SER A 209 11.14 10.67 -19.25
CA SER A 209 12.27 10.42 -20.15
C SER A 209 12.50 11.66 -21.01
N TYR A 210 13.74 12.10 -21.07
CA TYR A 210 14.18 13.20 -21.92
C TYR A 210 15.20 12.68 -22.93
N LYS A 211 14.93 12.88 -24.23
CA LYS A 211 15.72 12.36 -25.37
C LYS A 211 16.01 10.87 -25.26
N GLY A 212 15.03 10.10 -24.79
CA GLY A 212 15.15 8.64 -24.61
C GLY A 212 15.91 8.22 -23.34
N ILE A 213 16.20 9.14 -22.42
CA ILE A 213 16.92 8.87 -21.17
C ILE A 213 15.99 9.15 -19.98
N GLU A 214 15.72 8.13 -19.17
CA GLU A 214 14.94 8.27 -17.94
C GLU A 214 15.70 9.17 -16.94
N ILE A 215 15.02 10.18 -16.40
CA ILE A 215 15.56 11.04 -15.34
C ILE A 215 15.36 10.33 -14.00
N LEU A 216 16.45 10.01 -13.32
CA LEU A 216 16.44 9.22 -12.09
C LEU A 216 16.74 10.11 -10.86
N PRO A 217 16.11 9.82 -9.71
CA PRO A 217 16.33 10.54 -8.45
C PRO A 217 17.56 9.97 -7.74
N TYR A 218 18.74 10.19 -8.34
CA TYR A 218 20.00 9.59 -7.88
C TYR A 218 20.27 9.84 -6.39
N SER A 219 19.88 11.01 -5.87
CA SER A 219 20.16 11.38 -4.49
C SER A 219 19.44 10.51 -3.45
N ILE A 220 18.30 9.88 -3.79
CA ILE A 220 17.59 8.99 -2.87
C ILE A 220 18.50 7.84 -2.41
N TRP A 221 19.40 7.37 -3.27
CA TRP A 221 20.32 6.27 -2.99
C TRP A 221 21.14 6.50 -1.71
N VAL A 222 21.58 7.75 -1.49
CA VAL A 222 22.49 8.15 -0.41
C VAL A 222 21.78 8.84 0.76
N ASN A 223 20.52 9.24 0.56
CA ASN A 223 19.72 9.91 1.59
C ASN A 223 19.05 8.93 2.56
N TYR A 224 18.79 7.69 2.13
CA TYR A 224 18.17 6.67 2.97
C TYR A 224 19.15 5.58 3.38
N TYR A 225 18.97 5.04 4.59
CA TYR A 225 19.78 3.92 5.08
C TYR A 225 19.62 2.72 4.15
N TYR A 226 18.39 2.24 4.02
CA TYR A 226 18.03 1.22 3.05
C TYR A 226 17.31 1.85 1.86
N ALA A 227 17.72 1.48 0.66
CA ALA A 227 17.15 2.01 -0.57
C ALA A 227 17.05 0.89 -1.62
N GLY A 228 15.84 0.50 -2.00
CA GLY A 228 15.58 -0.62 -2.90
C GLY A 228 15.87 -0.25 -4.35
N TYR A 229 16.99 -0.73 -4.88
CA TYR A 229 17.44 -0.45 -6.26
C TYR A 229 16.38 -0.59 -7.34
N SER A 230 15.62 -1.69 -7.32
CA SER A 230 14.67 -2.02 -8.37
C SER A 230 13.53 -0.99 -8.51
N LEU A 231 13.23 -0.27 -7.42
CA LEU A 231 12.20 0.76 -7.40
C LEU A 231 12.76 2.16 -7.69
N LEU A 232 13.98 2.45 -7.22
CA LEU A 232 14.66 3.74 -7.42
C LEU A 232 15.12 3.95 -8.86
N LEU A 233 15.54 2.89 -9.54
CA LEU A 233 15.99 2.95 -10.93
C LEU A 233 14.85 3.15 -11.94
N LYS A 234 13.61 3.32 -11.49
CA LYS A 234 12.41 3.30 -12.35
C LYS A 234 11.36 4.33 -11.96
N ASN A 235 11.75 5.41 -11.31
CA ASN A 235 10.90 6.58 -11.10
C ASN A 235 11.75 7.84 -11.27
N THR A 236 11.11 8.95 -11.62
CA THR A 236 11.64 10.32 -11.51
C THR A 236 11.11 10.95 -10.22
N ARG A 237 9.86 10.66 -9.87
CA ARG A 237 9.21 11.15 -8.64
C ARG A 237 8.20 10.15 -8.10
N SER A 238 7.97 10.19 -6.79
CA SER A 238 6.94 9.41 -6.10
C SER A 238 5.99 10.34 -5.34
N PHE A 239 4.79 9.84 -5.07
CA PHE A 239 3.75 10.58 -4.37
C PHE A 239 3.11 9.71 -3.28
N LEU A 240 2.46 10.37 -2.31
CA LEU A 240 1.58 9.68 -1.37
C LEU A 240 0.47 8.95 -2.12
N ARG A 241 0.08 7.77 -1.62
CA ARG A 241 -0.98 6.95 -2.23
C ARG A 241 -2.35 7.44 -1.75
N THR A 242 -2.68 8.68 -2.10
CA THR A 242 -3.95 9.33 -1.78
C THR A 242 -4.45 10.06 -3.03
N ARG A 243 -5.77 10.28 -3.12
CA ARG A 243 -6.37 11.00 -4.26
C ARG A 243 -5.82 12.41 -4.43
N ASN A 244 -5.54 13.11 -3.33
CA ASN A 244 -5.00 14.46 -3.35
C ASN A 244 -3.63 14.54 -4.06
N SER A 245 -2.85 13.45 -4.06
CA SER A 245 -1.57 13.39 -4.77
C SER A 245 -1.69 13.56 -6.27
N TRP A 246 -2.86 13.34 -6.88
CA TRP A 246 -3.06 13.66 -8.29
C TRP A 246 -2.88 15.14 -8.59
N HIS A 247 -3.20 16.04 -7.65
CA HIS A 247 -2.92 17.47 -7.81
C HIS A 247 -1.43 17.71 -7.89
N HIS A 248 -0.68 17.22 -6.90
CA HIS A 248 0.78 17.36 -6.85
C HIS A 248 1.46 16.71 -8.06
N CYS A 249 0.99 15.55 -8.49
CA CYS A 249 1.50 14.85 -9.66
C CYS A 249 1.28 15.64 -10.96
N MET A 250 0.08 16.15 -11.18
CA MET A 250 -0.25 16.87 -12.41
C MET A 250 0.46 18.23 -12.47
N ASP A 251 0.54 18.94 -11.34
CA ASP A 251 1.24 20.22 -11.25
C ASP A 251 2.76 20.03 -11.44
N PHE A 252 3.33 18.98 -10.83
CA PHE A 252 4.72 18.59 -11.06
C PHE A 252 4.98 18.34 -12.55
N LEU A 253 4.21 17.45 -13.17
CA LEU A 253 4.40 17.11 -14.59
C LEU A 253 4.28 18.34 -15.47
N ALA A 254 3.27 19.19 -15.25
CA ALA A 254 3.10 20.41 -16.05
C ALA A 254 4.31 21.35 -15.94
N ASN A 255 4.79 21.61 -14.72
CA ASN A 255 5.93 22.48 -14.50
C ASN A 255 7.23 21.89 -15.06
N PHE A 256 7.46 20.60 -14.80
CA PHE A 256 8.67 19.88 -15.21
C PHE A 256 8.78 19.74 -16.73
N ILE A 257 7.66 19.46 -17.42
CA ILE A 257 7.66 19.39 -18.88
C ILE A 257 7.83 20.77 -19.49
N ASN A 258 7.14 21.78 -18.96
CA ASN A 258 7.26 23.13 -19.49
C ASN A 258 8.66 23.71 -19.26
N SER A 259 9.36 23.40 -18.16
CA SER A 259 10.74 23.85 -17.98
C SER A 259 11.68 23.23 -19.00
N ALA A 260 11.49 21.95 -19.35
CA ALA A 260 12.23 21.28 -20.41
C ALA A 260 11.98 21.88 -21.80
N ILE A 261 10.76 22.34 -22.07
CA ILE A 261 10.39 23.00 -23.34
C ILE A 261 10.96 24.44 -23.39
N ASP A 262 10.80 25.20 -22.31
CA ASP A 262 11.12 26.62 -22.28
C ASP A 262 12.64 26.89 -22.30
N ASN A 263 13.42 26.08 -21.57
CA ASN A 263 14.87 26.21 -21.52
C ASN A 263 15.53 24.84 -21.29
N PRO A 264 15.80 24.08 -22.37
CA PRO A 264 16.38 22.75 -22.28
C PRO A 264 17.71 22.66 -21.52
N GLU A 265 18.60 23.64 -21.69
CA GLU A 265 19.90 23.66 -21.00
C GLU A 265 19.73 23.87 -19.49
N SER A 266 18.94 24.88 -19.11
CA SER A 266 18.65 25.14 -17.69
C SER A 266 17.88 23.98 -17.06
N PHE A 267 17.02 23.29 -17.80
CA PHE A 267 16.30 22.12 -17.33
C PHE A 267 17.25 20.98 -16.95
N ILE A 268 18.20 20.63 -17.83
CA ILE A 268 19.20 19.59 -17.52
C ILE A 268 20.03 19.98 -16.30
N HIS A 269 20.47 21.23 -16.22
CA HIS A 269 21.22 21.71 -15.07
C HIS A 269 20.42 21.62 -13.77
N ASN A 270 19.15 22.04 -13.78
CA ASN A 270 18.35 22.09 -12.56
C ASN A 270 17.80 20.73 -12.15
N GLU A 271 17.36 19.89 -13.07
CA GLU A 271 16.64 18.65 -12.76
C GLU A 271 17.56 17.42 -12.76
N VAL A 272 18.56 17.37 -13.64
CA VAL A 272 19.50 16.24 -13.71
C VAL A 272 20.72 16.50 -12.84
N MET A 273 21.41 17.64 -13.02
CA MET A 273 22.65 17.89 -12.28
C MET A 273 22.42 18.09 -10.79
N GLN A 274 21.26 18.59 -10.36
CA GLN A 274 20.93 18.65 -8.93
C GLN A 274 20.90 17.25 -8.29
N GLU A 275 20.31 16.27 -8.97
CA GLU A 275 20.28 14.89 -8.48
C GLU A 275 21.66 14.22 -8.53
N VAL A 276 22.43 14.45 -9.60
CA VAL A 276 23.81 13.96 -9.72
C VAL A 276 24.71 14.53 -8.62
N ASN A 277 24.64 15.84 -8.38
CA ASN A 277 25.39 16.50 -7.33
C ASN A 277 24.96 16.01 -5.93
N GLY A 278 23.66 15.79 -5.73
CA GLY A 278 23.13 15.20 -4.50
C GLY A 278 23.69 13.79 -4.24
N LEU A 279 23.75 12.95 -5.27
CA LEU A 279 24.40 11.64 -5.21
C LEU A 279 25.86 11.77 -4.83
N LEU A 280 26.64 12.59 -5.54
CA LEU A 280 28.09 12.74 -5.29
C LEU A 280 28.37 13.23 -3.87
N LEU A 281 27.69 14.29 -3.42
CA LEU A 281 27.85 14.81 -2.07
C LEU A 281 27.51 13.77 -1.00
N GLY A 282 26.48 12.94 -1.23
CA GLY A 282 26.15 11.86 -0.32
C GLY A 282 27.18 10.73 -0.35
N LEU A 283 27.65 10.32 -1.54
CA LEU A 283 28.69 9.30 -1.68
C LEU A 283 29.99 9.72 -1.02
N GLU A 284 30.41 10.97 -1.18
CA GLU A 284 31.63 11.48 -0.54
C GLU A 284 31.51 11.51 0.99
N LYS A 285 30.36 11.91 1.51
CA LYS A 285 30.09 11.81 2.96
C LYS A 285 30.20 10.37 3.41
N ILE A 286 29.61 9.44 2.66
CA ILE A 286 29.61 8.01 2.99
C ILE A 286 31.02 7.41 2.88
N PHE A 287 31.78 7.77 1.86
CA PHE A 287 33.16 7.31 1.65
C PHE A 287 34.06 7.63 2.85
N ASN A 288 33.87 8.81 3.44
CA ASN A 288 34.60 9.27 4.61
C ASN A 288 33.99 8.81 5.97
N LEU A 289 32.96 7.96 5.95
CA LEU A 289 32.44 7.37 7.18
C LEU A 289 33.44 6.37 7.77
N ASN A 290 33.47 6.32 9.08
CA ASN A 290 34.19 5.37 9.91
C ASN A 290 33.34 5.03 11.15
N GLU A 291 33.78 4.08 11.96
CA GLU A 291 33.07 3.63 13.16
C GLU A 291 32.72 4.76 14.16
N THR A 292 33.47 5.87 14.19
CA THR A 292 33.19 6.97 15.14
C THR A 292 32.15 7.98 14.66
N ASN A 293 31.89 8.05 13.36
CA ASN A 293 30.93 9.00 12.78
C ASN A 293 29.73 8.28 12.11
N PHE A 294 29.72 6.94 12.12
CA PHE A 294 28.62 6.15 11.60
C PHE A 294 27.38 6.20 12.50
N GLU A 295 27.56 6.38 13.82
CA GLU A 295 26.46 6.54 14.78
C GLU A 295 25.49 7.65 14.35
N ASP A 296 25.99 8.76 13.78
CA ASP A 296 25.17 9.85 13.26
C ASP A 296 24.24 9.43 12.11
N LYS A 297 24.53 8.32 11.41
CA LYS A 297 23.68 7.74 10.37
C LYS A 297 22.60 6.82 10.91
N ILE A 298 22.79 6.26 12.10
CA ILE A 298 21.85 5.33 12.74
C ILE A 298 20.93 6.08 13.71
N ILE A 299 21.48 6.93 14.57
CA ILE A 299 20.80 7.48 15.75
C ILE A 299 19.75 8.52 15.37
N ILE A 300 19.92 9.23 14.25
CA ILE A 300 19.01 10.30 13.84
C ILE A 300 18.96 10.34 12.34
N GLN A 301 17.80 10.06 11.73
CA GLN A 301 17.21 10.93 10.69
C GLN A 301 15.68 10.85 10.73
N LYS A 302 15.07 11.53 11.72
CA LYS A 302 13.76 12.20 11.55
C LYS A 302 13.94 13.54 10.78
N HIS A 303 14.93 13.63 9.89
CA HIS A 303 15.15 14.84 9.11
C HIS A 303 14.02 14.99 8.10
N SER A 304 13.60 16.24 7.89
CA SER A 304 12.52 16.64 6.99
C SER A 304 12.57 15.82 5.72
N GLU A 305 11.54 15.01 5.49
CA GLU A 305 11.34 14.38 4.20
C GLU A 305 11.49 15.47 3.14
N ASP A 306 12.40 15.28 2.18
CA ASP A 306 12.41 16.15 1.02
C ASP A 306 11.02 16.06 0.41
N ASN A 307 10.29 17.17 0.40
CA ASN A 307 8.92 17.22 -0.11
C ASN A 307 8.84 16.77 -1.59
N ARG A 308 9.99 16.66 -2.29
CA ARG A 308 10.08 16.06 -3.61
C ARG A 308 9.75 14.57 -3.65
N TYR A 309 9.96 13.87 -2.54
CA TYR A 309 10.13 12.42 -2.48
C TYR A 309 9.23 11.77 -1.41
N ILE A 310 8.00 12.26 -1.29
CA ILE A 310 7.04 11.75 -0.32
C ILE A 310 6.35 10.50 -0.87
N GLY A 311 6.22 9.45 -0.04
CA GLY A 311 5.48 8.23 -0.39
C GLY A 311 6.27 7.21 -1.21
N ILE A 312 7.60 7.34 -1.27
CA ILE A 312 8.49 6.32 -1.85
C ILE A 312 8.34 5.01 -1.09
N ILE A 313 8.36 3.90 -1.83
CA ILE A 313 8.38 2.54 -1.28
C ILE A 313 9.78 1.97 -1.40
N GLY A 314 10.11 1.02 -0.53
CA GLY A 314 11.39 0.34 -0.58
C GLY A 314 12.56 1.22 -0.15
N VAL A 315 12.29 2.37 0.45
CA VAL A 315 13.28 3.16 1.18
C VAL A 315 12.91 3.20 2.65
N ARG A 316 13.90 3.24 3.53
CA ARG A 316 13.69 3.49 4.96
C ARG A 316 14.95 4.08 5.58
N HIS A 317 14.74 4.85 6.64
CA HIS A 317 15.82 5.19 7.56
C HIS A 317 16.24 3.94 8.37
N ALA A 318 17.33 4.08 9.12
CA ALA A 318 17.75 3.06 10.08
C ALA A 318 16.64 2.85 11.12
N ASN A 319 16.50 1.62 11.59
CA ASN A 319 15.56 1.21 12.62
C ASN A 319 16.29 0.54 13.80
N GLU A 320 15.54 0.14 14.82
CA GLU A 320 16.08 -0.49 16.04
C GLU A 320 16.92 -1.74 15.74
N SER A 321 16.54 -2.54 14.73
CA SER A 321 17.30 -3.72 14.32
C SER A 321 18.65 -3.34 13.72
N ASP A 322 18.71 -2.30 12.87
CA ASP A 322 19.99 -1.84 12.31
C ASP A 322 20.90 -1.26 13.40
N GLU A 323 20.32 -0.62 14.42
CA GLU A 323 21.04 -0.11 15.58
C GLU A 323 21.59 -1.23 16.46
N GLU A 324 20.81 -2.29 16.69
CA GLU A 324 21.26 -3.49 17.40
C GLU A 324 22.39 -4.20 16.66
N GLU A 325 22.27 -4.40 15.34
CA GLU A 325 23.33 -4.99 14.53
C GLU A 325 24.63 -4.18 14.59
N TYR A 326 24.52 -2.85 14.49
CA TYR A 326 25.67 -1.96 14.62
C TYR A 326 26.33 -2.02 15.99
N ARG A 327 25.57 -2.09 17.08
CA ARG A 327 26.13 -2.21 18.43
C ARG A 327 26.96 -3.48 18.63
N ILE A 328 26.63 -4.54 17.90
CA ILE A 328 27.33 -5.82 17.96
C ILE A 328 28.63 -5.77 17.14
N ALA A 329 28.57 -5.21 15.92
CA ALA A 329 29.68 -5.23 14.97
C ALA A 329 29.85 -3.88 14.25
N PRO A 330 30.28 -2.81 14.95
CA PRO A 330 30.24 -1.46 14.42
C PRO A 330 31.15 -1.27 13.20
N LYS A 331 32.32 -1.91 13.21
CA LYS A 331 33.29 -1.85 12.13
C LYS A 331 32.75 -2.51 10.86
N GLU A 332 32.24 -3.73 10.97
CA GLU A 332 31.74 -4.54 9.87
C GLU A 332 30.49 -3.91 9.27
N ILE A 333 29.53 -3.46 10.10
CA ILE A 333 28.29 -2.83 9.65
C ILE A 333 28.58 -1.50 8.93
N SER A 334 29.49 -0.67 9.46
CA SER A 334 29.88 0.58 8.79
C SER A 334 30.51 0.30 7.41
N MET A 335 31.35 -0.73 7.32
CA MET A 335 31.99 -1.13 6.06
C MET A 335 30.99 -1.69 5.05
N ILE A 336 30.06 -2.55 5.48
CA ILE A 336 29.01 -3.10 4.62
C ILE A 336 28.16 -1.97 4.04
N TYR A 337 27.75 -1.00 4.86
CA TYR A 337 26.99 0.15 4.40
C TYR A 337 27.77 0.99 3.38
N ARG A 338 29.03 1.34 3.67
CA ARG A 338 29.90 2.07 2.72
C ARG A 338 30.01 1.33 1.40
N MET A 339 30.30 0.03 1.46
CA MET A 339 30.42 -0.84 0.30
C MET A 339 29.13 -0.86 -0.51
N GLU A 340 27.97 -1.10 0.12
CA GLU A 340 26.68 -1.15 -0.58
C GLU A 340 26.43 0.16 -1.33
N LYS A 341 26.59 1.30 -0.63
CA LYS A 341 26.35 2.63 -1.17
C LYS A 341 27.29 2.99 -2.31
N ILE A 342 28.59 2.76 -2.16
CA ILE A 342 29.58 3.12 -3.19
C ILE A 342 29.52 2.16 -4.38
N SER A 343 29.50 0.85 -4.14
CA SER A 343 29.47 -0.16 -5.20
C SER A 343 28.20 -0.12 -6.02
N GLY A 344 27.05 0.05 -5.35
CA GLY A 344 25.81 0.04 -6.08
C GLY A 344 25.56 1.34 -6.89
N ALA A 345 26.28 2.44 -6.59
CA ALA A 345 26.26 3.63 -7.45
C ALA A 345 26.78 3.36 -8.87
N LEU A 346 27.57 2.29 -9.07
CA LEU A 346 27.99 1.84 -10.40
C LEU A 346 26.79 1.52 -11.32
N ARG A 347 25.63 1.18 -10.75
CA ARG A 347 24.41 0.89 -11.52
C ARG A 347 23.84 2.11 -12.22
N PHE A 348 24.22 3.33 -11.81
CA PHE A 348 23.79 4.56 -12.47
C PHE A 348 24.67 4.93 -13.67
N LEU A 349 25.85 4.32 -13.83
CA LEU A 349 26.83 4.73 -14.84
C LEU A 349 26.28 4.66 -16.26
N ASP A 350 25.49 3.64 -16.60
CA ASP A 350 24.93 3.51 -17.95
C ASP A 350 23.95 4.63 -18.27
N ASN A 351 23.12 5.03 -17.30
CA ASN A 351 22.18 6.14 -17.46
C ASN A 351 22.92 7.50 -17.48
N LEU A 352 23.93 7.68 -16.62
CA LEU A 352 24.78 8.88 -16.61
C LEU A 352 25.58 9.04 -17.91
N ARG A 353 26.11 7.95 -18.49
CA ARG A 353 26.82 7.97 -19.77
C ARG A 353 25.92 8.44 -20.90
N LYS A 354 24.68 7.96 -20.95
CA LYS A 354 23.68 8.44 -21.93
C LYS A 354 23.43 9.93 -21.79
N PHE A 355 23.31 10.44 -20.56
CA PHE A 355 23.17 11.88 -20.35
C PHE A 355 24.44 12.64 -20.73
N ASN A 356 25.62 12.07 -20.50
CA ASN A 356 26.90 12.68 -20.86
C ASN A 356 27.02 12.86 -22.39
N ASP A 357 26.45 11.96 -23.19
CA ASP A 357 26.43 12.07 -24.65
C ASP A 357 25.64 13.31 -25.15
N ILE A 358 24.71 13.81 -24.33
CA ILE A 358 23.92 15.02 -24.64
C ILE A 358 24.34 16.25 -23.82
N TYR A 359 25.08 16.06 -22.73
CA TYR A 359 25.50 17.12 -21.80
C TYR A 359 26.84 16.77 -21.12
N ASN A 360 27.93 17.41 -21.57
CA ASN A 360 29.31 17.01 -21.24
C ASN A 360 29.73 17.19 -19.77
N ASP A 361 28.96 17.90 -18.92
CA ASP A 361 29.39 18.17 -17.53
C ASP A 361 29.20 16.97 -16.57
N ILE A 362 28.72 15.83 -17.06
CA ILE A 362 28.49 14.62 -16.25
C ILE A 362 29.76 13.75 -16.15
N THR A 363 30.76 13.99 -17.00
CA THR A 363 32.00 13.21 -17.03
C THR A 363 32.73 13.22 -15.69
N ASP A 364 32.77 14.37 -14.98
CA ASP A 364 33.37 14.45 -13.65
C ASP A 364 32.66 13.53 -12.64
N ALA A 365 31.33 13.52 -12.66
CA ALA A 365 30.53 12.67 -11.78
C ALA A 365 30.81 11.18 -12.01
N ILE A 366 30.87 10.75 -13.27
CA ILE A 366 31.20 9.37 -13.65
C ILE A 366 32.57 8.99 -13.11
N ASN A 367 33.57 9.85 -13.31
CA ASN A 367 34.95 9.58 -12.89
C ASN A 367 35.06 9.48 -11.37
N ARG A 368 34.39 10.37 -10.62
CA ARG A 368 34.39 10.34 -9.15
C ARG A 368 33.72 9.08 -8.59
N ILE A 369 32.62 8.61 -9.20
CA ILE A 369 31.99 7.35 -8.82
C ILE A 369 32.95 6.17 -9.03
N ILE A 370 33.64 6.13 -10.18
CA ILE A 370 34.62 5.08 -10.49
C ILE A 370 35.81 5.13 -9.51
N ASP A 371 36.36 6.31 -9.25
CA ASP A 371 37.50 6.51 -8.35
C ASP A 371 37.19 6.07 -6.91
N MET A 372 36.03 6.47 -6.36
CA MET A 372 35.59 5.98 -5.04
C MET A 372 35.47 4.46 -4.99
N ASN A 373 34.98 3.84 -6.06
CA ASN A 373 34.87 2.39 -6.17
C ASN A 373 36.23 1.68 -6.23
N GLN A 374 37.18 2.23 -6.99
CA GLN A 374 38.54 1.70 -7.07
C GLN A 374 39.27 1.82 -5.72
N LYS A 375 39.01 2.89 -4.97
CA LYS A 375 39.63 3.12 -3.65
C LYS A 375 39.06 2.22 -2.56
N ILE A 376 37.75 1.97 -2.54
CA ILE A 376 37.15 1.12 -1.51
C ILE A 376 37.40 -0.38 -1.75
N TYR A 377 37.64 -0.80 -2.99
CA TYR A 377 37.82 -2.22 -3.32
C TYR A 377 38.96 -2.91 -2.53
N PRO A 378 40.18 -2.35 -2.45
CA PRO A 378 41.25 -2.92 -1.62
C PRO A 378 40.93 -2.93 -0.12
N GLU A 379 40.22 -1.91 0.39
CA GLU A 379 39.77 -1.89 1.80
C GLU A 379 38.91 -3.13 2.10
N ILE A 380 37.96 -3.44 1.20
CA ILE A 380 37.06 -4.60 1.32
C ILE A 380 37.84 -5.91 1.24
N GLU A 381 38.72 -6.09 0.24
CA GLU A 381 39.52 -7.31 0.12
C GLU A 381 40.36 -7.57 1.38
N SER A 382 40.90 -6.50 1.99
CA SER A 382 41.70 -6.61 3.21
C SER A 382 40.89 -6.96 4.47
N ALA A 383 39.60 -6.64 4.48
CA ALA A 383 38.74 -6.81 5.65
C ALA A 383 38.05 -8.18 5.72
N ILE A 384 37.97 -8.91 4.60
CA ILE A 384 37.36 -10.26 4.55
C ILE A 384 38.12 -11.27 5.44
N PRO A 385 39.46 -11.44 5.34
CA PRO A 385 40.15 -12.50 6.07
C PRO A 385 40.05 -12.41 7.61
N PRO A 386 40.17 -11.22 8.23
CA PRO A 386 39.94 -11.07 9.67
C PRO A 386 38.56 -11.56 10.12
N VAL A 387 37.50 -11.16 9.40
CA VAL A 387 36.12 -11.56 9.70
C VAL A 387 35.93 -13.07 9.53
N GLU A 388 36.50 -13.67 8.48
CA GLU A 388 36.46 -15.13 8.29
C GLU A 388 37.14 -15.89 9.41
N ASN A 389 38.23 -15.36 9.97
CA ASN A 389 38.94 -15.97 11.09
C ASN A 389 38.14 -15.84 12.38
N GLU A 390 37.57 -14.67 12.65
CA GLU A 390 36.69 -14.45 13.81
C GLU A 390 35.47 -15.39 13.78
N ILE A 391 34.83 -15.56 12.62
CA ILE A 391 33.74 -16.53 12.45
C ILE A 391 34.22 -17.96 12.78
N LYS A 392 35.42 -18.35 12.36
CA LYS A 392 35.96 -19.69 12.68
C LYS A 392 36.19 -19.84 14.18
N GLU A 393 36.78 -18.85 14.84
CA GLU A 393 37.04 -18.84 16.27
C GLU A 393 35.74 -18.91 17.08
N LEU A 394 34.76 -18.05 16.76
CA LEU A 394 33.45 -18.06 17.41
C LEU A 394 32.72 -19.40 17.23
N ASN A 395 32.83 -20.05 16.06
CA ASN A 395 32.24 -21.37 15.86
C ASN A 395 32.92 -22.47 16.71
N ILE A 396 34.23 -22.38 16.92
CA ILE A 396 34.97 -23.27 17.82
C ILE A 396 34.46 -23.10 19.26
N GLU A 397 34.19 -21.87 19.70
CA GLU A 397 33.65 -21.57 21.03
C GLU A 397 32.16 -21.94 21.20
N LEU A 398 31.35 -21.77 20.16
CA LEU A 398 29.91 -22.05 20.17
C LEU A 398 29.60 -23.56 20.25
N SER A 399 30.42 -24.39 19.61
CA SER A 399 30.27 -25.85 19.57
C SER A 399 30.14 -26.52 20.95
N PRO A 400 31.04 -26.30 21.93
CA PRO A 400 30.89 -26.87 23.27
C PRO A 400 29.71 -26.30 24.05
N LEU A 401 29.35 -25.03 23.84
CA LEU A 401 28.18 -24.41 24.48
C LEU A 401 26.87 -25.04 23.99
N ASN A 402 26.72 -25.23 22.67
CA ASN A 402 25.58 -25.94 22.09
C ASN A 402 25.47 -27.37 22.60
N ARG A 403 26.60 -28.07 22.74
CA ARG A 403 26.63 -29.41 23.33
C ARG A 403 26.13 -29.41 24.77
N ARG A 404 26.55 -28.42 25.59
CA ARG A 404 26.08 -28.27 26.97
C ARG A 404 24.58 -27.97 27.03
N LEU A 405 24.10 -27.06 26.18
CA LEU A 405 22.68 -26.71 26.09
C LEU A 405 21.83 -27.95 25.77
N ASN A 406 22.19 -28.69 24.72
CA ASN A 406 21.49 -29.92 24.33
C ASN A 406 21.46 -30.98 25.45
N ASN A 407 22.55 -31.12 26.21
CA ASN A 407 22.60 -32.02 27.37
C ASN A 407 21.67 -31.56 28.50
N CYS A 408 21.63 -30.26 28.78
CA CYS A 408 20.73 -29.66 29.75
C CYS A 408 19.26 -29.83 29.35
N GLU A 409 18.92 -29.53 28.09
CA GLU A 409 17.56 -29.72 27.56
C GLU A 409 17.10 -31.19 27.64
N THR A 410 18.00 -32.12 27.30
CA THR A 410 17.71 -33.56 27.41
C THR A 410 17.47 -33.97 28.86
N SER A 411 18.27 -33.44 29.79
CA SER A 411 18.13 -33.70 31.23
C SER A 411 16.84 -33.11 31.78
N TYR A 412 16.52 -31.88 31.39
CA TYR A 412 15.27 -31.20 31.73
C TYR A 412 14.06 -32.01 31.26
N LYS A 413 14.02 -32.43 29.99
CA LYS A 413 12.93 -33.28 29.45
C LYS A 413 12.77 -34.59 30.23
N LYS A 414 13.88 -35.22 30.65
CA LYS A 414 13.83 -36.44 31.48
C LYS A 414 13.28 -36.17 32.87
N LEU A 415 13.68 -35.08 33.51
CA LEU A 415 13.17 -34.69 34.83
C LEU A 415 11.69 -34.31 34.76
N GLN A 416 11.27 -33.59 33.72
CA GLN A 416 9.87 -33.25 33.48
C GLN A 416 9.02 -34.53 33.31
N ALA A 417 9.45 -35.47 32.46
CA ALA A 417 8.73 -36.73 32.29
C ALA A 417 8.66 -37.58 33.57
N LYS A 418 9.71 -37.55 34.41
CA LYS A 418 9.69 -38.20 35.75
C LYS A 418 8.71 -37.51 36.69
N LEU A 419 8.69 -36.18 36.70
CA LEU A 419 7.77 -35.39 37.51
C LEU A 419 6.32 -35.70 37.11
N ASP A 420 6.01 -35.67 35.81
CA ASP A 420 4.68 -35.96 35.28
C ASP A 420 4.24 -37.38 35.65
N LYS A 421 5.13 -38.38 35.52
CA LYS A 421 4.87 -39.76 35.94
C LYS A 421 4.64 -39.87 37.45
N ASN A 422 5.41 -39.17 38.28
CA ASN A 422 5.22 -39.15 39.72
C ASN A 422 3.89 -38.51 40.09
N ILE A 423 3.53 -37.38 39.47
CA ILE A 423 2.22 -36.72 39.66
C ILE A 423 1.07 -37.66 39.32
N GLN A 424 1.23 -38.49 38.29
CA GLN A 424 0.22 -39.45 37.86
C GLN A 424 0.17 -40.73 38.70
N ASN A 425 1.28 -41.08 39.35
CA ASN A 425 1.40 -42.21 40.28
C ASN A 425 1.02 -41.86 41.73
N ILE A 426 0.84 -40.57 42.05
CA ILE A 426 0.19 -40.18 43.31
C ILE A 426 -1.25 -40.71 43.22
N THR A 427 -1.50 -41.79 43.95
CA THR A 427 -2.85 -42.37 44.02
C THR A 427 -3.78 -41.43 44.78
N ASP A 428 -5.08 -41.47 44.48
CA ASP A 428 -6.07 -40.67 45.21
C ASP A 428 -6.00 -40.89 46.73
N ASN A 429 -5.51 -42.05 47.18
CA ASN A 429 -5.25 -42.35 48.60
C ASN A 429 -4.10 -41.52 49.19
N ASP A 430 -3.04 -41.23 48.44
CA ASP A 430 -1.93 -40.39 48.91
C ASP A 430 -2.32 -38.90 48.96
N ARG A 431 -3.21 -38.46 48.05
CA ARG A 431 -3.83 -37.12 48.10
C ARG A 431 -4.75 -36.97 49.30
N ILE A 432 -5.60 -37.98 49.57
CA ILE A 432 -6.48 -37.99 50.74
C ILE A 432 -5.67 -38.02 52.03
N LYS A 433 -4.58 -38.79 52.10
CA LYS A 433 -3.70 -38.84 53.27
C LYS A 433 -3.00 -37.51 53.54
N ALA A 434 -2.47 -36.85 52.50
CA ALA A 434 -1.84 -35.54 52.62
C ALA A 434 -2.83 -34.43 53.03
N ILE A 435 -4.07 -34.49 52.55
CA ILE A 435 -5.14 -33.57 52.97
C ILE A 435 -5.51 -33.82 54.44
N THR A 436 -5.66 -35.08 54.85
CA THR A 436 -5.99 -35.44 56.24
C THR A 436 -4.88 -35.01 57.22
N GLU A 437 -3.60 -35.26 56.89
CA GLU A 437 -2.45 -34.84 57.72
C GLU A 437 -2.31 -33.31 57.81
N PHE A 438 -2.68 -32.57 56.77
CA PHE A 438 -2.67 -31.09 56.78
C PHE A 438 -3.78 -30.51 57.68
N PHE A 439 -4.95 -31.14 57.72
CA PHE A 439 -6.05 -30.73 58.60
C PHE A 439 -5.83 -31.11 60.07
N ASP A 440 -5.15 -32.24 60.34
CA ASP A 440 -4.82 -32.65 61.72
C ASP A 440 -3.70 -31.79 62.35
N PHE A 441 -2.82 -31.18 61.56
CA PHE A 441 -1.80 -30.24 62.05
C PHE A 441 -2.35 -28.82 62.29
N SER A 442 -3.57 -28.54 61.83
CA SER A 442 -4.22 -27.22 61.89
C SER A 442 -5.28 -27.10 63.00
N ARG A 443 -5.40 -28.12 63.86
CA ARG A 443 -6.16 -28.13 65.13
C ARG A 443 -5.21 -28.19 66.31
#